data_AF-A0A1M6RZ03-F1
#
_entry.id   AF-A0A1M6RZ03-F1
#
_cell.length_a   1.000
_cell.length_b   1.000
_cell.length_c   1.000
_cell.angle_alpha   90.00
_cell.angle_beta   90.00
_cell.angle_gamma   90.00
#
_symmetry.space_group_name_H-M   'P 1'
#
loop_
_entity.id
_entity.type
_entity.pdbx_description
1 polymer ?
#
loop_
_entity_poly.entity_id
_entity_poly.type
_entity_poly.pdbx_seq_one_letter_code
_entity_poly.pdbx_strand_id
1 'polypeptide(L)'
;MEVDHLTALTFVNMDKLTISQLKQEASETPRTASIDVQVQKTVVKTTKSGKPYLEFTLADATDQFTLKIWENLPQFRSAQELPENAFLRLSGDWTQNQYGIDGVRWDLRPMNQSEIDSFLSGDPETRFTQDSDWKEILRLTKSISDPRLRTLCQRFIERHGEQFRRTAAARKNHHARRGGLVEHVAQMMRCACAITSVYSSLNRDLLVAGILFHDCGKLWENTYPETGFTQPYDMEGEMLGHIPLGINLAAQLWSEMMEDDKAKDWDNLYPLSDEVRIHLLHLIASHHGTYEFGSPALPRTPEAIALHHIDNLDAKYEMFKQAYAVAPEIAPGIHEKQFPLPANLVAPLAHFPRTHTLAEGNSEPVVEETKPEQEGILPPKKDEPVAVSEESDASEDEEDDEEIPRAPFNGELLF
;
A
#
# COMPACT_ATOMS: atom_id res chain seq x y z
N MET A 1 -1.59 -19.11 -56.25
CA MET A 1 -2.20 -18.02 -55.47
C MET A 1 -1.92 -18.35 -54.02
N GLU A 2 -0.82 -17.80 -53.53
CA GLU A 2 -0.33 -17.96 -52.17
C GLU A 2 -1.36 -17.44 -51.18
N VAL A 3 -1.61 -18.24 -50.15
CA VAL A 3 -2.36 -17.86 -48.97
C VAL A 3 -1.32 -17.22 -48.05
N ASP A 4 -1.39 -15.90 -47.90
CA ASP A 4 -0.61 -15.15 -46.92
C ASP A 4 -0.94 -15.64 -45.52
N HIS A 5 -0.11 -16.54 -45.00
CA HIS A 5 0.02 -16.78 -43.57
C HIS A 5 0.70 -15.57 -42.95
N LEU A 6 -0.10 -14.55 -42.61
CA LEU A 6 0.30 -13.46 -41.73
C LEU A 6 0.94 -14.05 -40.47
N THR A 7 2.22 -13.72 -40.32
CA THR A 7 3.10 -13.90 -39.17
C THR A 7 2.35 -13.97 -37.84
N ALA A 8 2.31 -15.16 -37.25
CA ALA A 8 2.16 -15.28 -35.80
C ALA A 8 3.34 -14.53 -35.17
N LEU A 9 3.06 -13.37 -34.57
CA LEU A 9 4.04 -12.61 -33.82
C LEU A 9 4.59 -13.52 -32.72
N THR A 10 5.85 -13.93 -32.88
CA THR A 10 6.55 -14.75 -31.88
C THR A 10 7.01 -13.81 -30.78
N PHE A 11 6.09 -13.47 -29.87
CA PHE A 11 6.35 -12.70 -28.65
C PHE A 11 7.10 -13.57 -27.61
N VAL A 12 8.21 -14.19 -28.02
CA VAL A 12 9.07 -14.97 -27.13
C VAL A 12 10.06 -14.01 -26.50
N ASN A 13 10.18 -14.00 -25.17
CA ASN A 13 11.11 -13.17 -24.38
C ASN A 13 10.79 -11.66 -24.30
N MET A 14 9.52 -11.29 -24.09
CA MET A 14 9.18 -9.90 -23.68
C MET A 14 9.33 -9.71 -22.17
N ASP A 15 9.74 -8.50 -21.77
CA ASP A 15 9.70 -8.08 -20.37
C ASP A 15 8.26 -8.20 -19.86
N LYS A 16 8.09 -8.76 -18.66
CA LYS A 16 6.79 -8.80 -17.98
C LYS A 16 6.69 -7.62 -17.03
N LEU A 17 5.77 -6.70 -17.30
CA LEU A 17 5.54 -5.51 -16.48
C LEU A 17 4.22 -5.62 -15.71
N THR A 18 4.14 -4.92 -14.58
CA THR A 18 2.86 -4.59 -13.94
C THR A 18 2.18 -3.43 -14.67
N ILE A 19 0.89 -3.19 -14.44
CA ILE A 19 0.18 -2.05 -15.03
C ILE A 19 0.81 -0.73 -14.57
N SER A 20 1.21 -0.61 -13.29
CA SER A 20 1.91 0.58 -12.79
C SER A 20 3.23 0.83 -13.52
N GLN A 21 4.05 -0.21 -13.71
CA GLN A 21 5.30 -0.10 -14.46
C GLN A 21 5.04 0.28 -15.91
N LEU A 22 4.04 -0.35 -16.55
CA LEU A 22 3.66 0.00 -17.91
C LEU A 22 3.25 1.48 -18.02
N LYS A 23 2.51 2.02 -17.04
CA LYS A 23 2.12 3.44 -17.02
C LYS A 23 3.29 4.42 -16.85
N GLN A 24 4.35 3.99 -16.16
CA GLN A 24 5.55 4.78 -15.95
C GLN A 24 6.50 4.72 -17.15
N GLU A 25 6.58 3.56 -17.80
CA GLU A 25 7.52 3.30 -18.90
C GLU A 25 6.94 3.61 -20.29
N ALA A 26 5.62 3.49 -20.47
CA ALA A 26 4.96 3.78 -21.74
C ALA A 26 4.80 5.29 -21.93
N SER A 27 5.09 5.75 -23.15
CA SER A 27 4.91 7.14 -23.56
C SER A 27 4.35 7.18 -24.98
N GLU A 28 4.51 8.29 -25.70
CA GLU A 28 4.26 8.33 -27.14
C GLU A 28 5.17 7.37 -27.91
N THR A 29 6.33 7.01 -27.34
CA THR A 29 7.20 5.96 -27.88
C THR A 29 6.71 4.58 -27.39
N PRO A 30 6.48 3.61 -28.29
CA PRO A 30 5.99 2.30 -27.89
C PRO A 30 6.95 1.54 -26.96
N ARG A 31 6.42 1.01 -25.85
CA ARG A 31 7.09 0.07 -24.95
C ARG A 31 6.63 -1.36 -25.25
N THR A 32 7.55 -2.19 -25.71
CA THR A 32 7.33 -3.61 -25.99
C THR A 32 7.36 -4.41 -24.68
N ALA A 33 6.21 -4.89 -24.20
CA ALA A 33 6.10 -5.68 -22.97
C ALA A 33 4.90 -6.64 -22.95
N SER A 34 4.96 -7.66 -22.09
CA SER A 34 3.83 -8.47 -21.67
C SER A 34 3.27 -7.98 -20.34
N ILE A 35 1.94 -7.93 -20.22
CA ILE A 35 1.25 -7.66 -18.96
C ILE A 35 0.23 -8.78 -18.68
N ASP A 36 0.16 -9.21 -17.42
CA ASP A 36 -0.90 -10.10 -16.96
C ASP A 36 -2.00 -9.25 -16.35
N VAL A 37 -3.25 -9.54 -16.71
CA VAL A 37 -4.41 -8.74 -16.31
C VAL A 37 -5.60 -9.63 -16.01
N GLN A 38 -6.50 -9.13 -15.18
CA GLN A 38 -7.87 -9.62 -15.08
C GLN A 38 -8.83 -8.64 -15.75
N VAL A 39 -9.74 -9.16 -16.58
CA VAL A 39 -10.85 -8.38 -17.17
C VAL A 39 -11.86 -8.08 -16.07
N GLN A 40 -11.97 -6.82 -15.66
CA GLN A 40 -12.93 -6.39 -14.64
C GLN A 40 -14.30 -6.07 -15.25
N LYS A 41 -14.31 -5.52 -16.46
CA LYS A 41 -15.53 -5.10 -17.12
C LYS A 41 -15.34 -5.03 -18.62
N THR A 42 -16.35 -5.48 -19.36
CA THR A 42 -16.42 -5.33 -20.81
C THR A 42 -17.65 -4.52 -21.17
N VAL A 43 -17.46 -3.40 -21.86
CA VAL A 43 -18.57 -2.57 -22.37
C VAL A 43 -18.50 -2.49 -23.89
N VAL A 44 -19.59 -2.85 -24.56
CA VAL A 44 -19.73 -2.61 -26.00
C VAL A 44 -20.23 -1.18 -26.21
N LYS A 45 -19.48 -0.37 -26.94
CA LYS A 45 -19.84 0.99 -27.31
C LYS A 45 -19.82 1.16 -28.82
N THR A 46 -20.34 2.29 -29.29
CA THR A 46 -20.44 2.60 -30.71
C THR A 46 -19.79 3.95 -31.00
N THR A 47 -19.02 4.05 -32.08
CA THR A 47 -18.47 5.31 -32.55
C THR A 47 -19.58 6.22 -33.12
N LYS A 48 -19.23 7.49 -33.36
CA LYS A 48 -20.13 8.44 -34.07
C LYS A 48 -20.56 7.95 -35.46
N SER A 49 -19.76 7.08 -36.10
CA SER A 49 -20.07 6.49 -37.41
C SER A 49 -20.86 5.17 -37.32
N GLY A 50 -21.28 4.76 -36.11
CA GLY A 50 -22.09 3.55 -35.92
C GLY A 50 -21.28 2.25 -35.80
N LYS A 51 -19.94 2.31 -35.79
CA LYS A 51 -19.08 1.13 -35.68
C LYS A 51 -18.90 0.72 -34.22
N PRO A 52 -19.11 -0.55 -33.84
CA PRO A 52 -18.86 -1.02 -32.48
C PRO A 52 -17.36 -0.99 -32.11
N TYR A 53 -17.09 -0.84 -30.82
CA TYR A 53 -15.79 -1.06 -30.19
C TYR A 53 -16.01 -1.57 -28.76
N LEU A 54 -15.05 -2.32 -28.22
CA LEU A 54 -15.07 -2.78 -26.83
C LEU A 54 -14.25 -1.82 -25.96
N GLU A 55 -14.72 -1.56 -24.75
CA GLU A 55 -13.90 -1.02 -23.66
C GLU A 55 -13.69 -2.10 -22.61
N PHE A 56 -12.45 -2.54 -22.50
CA PHE A 56 -12.00 -3.46 -21.47
C PHE A 56 -11.44 -2.66 -20.30
N THR A 57 -12.00 -2.83 -19.11
CA THR A 57 -11.36 -2.41 -17.87
C THR A 57 -10.49 -3.57 -17.39
N LEU A 58 -9.18 -3.35 -17.35
CA LEU A 58 -8.18 -4.35 -17.02
C LEU A 58 -7.49 -3.96 -15.72
N ALA A 59 -7.27 -4.92 -14.83
CA ALA A 59 -6.61 -4.68 -13.54
C ALA A 59 -5.60 -5.76 -13.18
N ASP A 60 -4.61 -5.37 -12.39
CA ASP A 60 -3.67 -6.24 -11.69
C ASP A 60 -3.57 -5.81 -10.21
N ALA A 61 -2.59 -6.36 -9.48
CA ALA A 61 -2.39 -6.02 -8.06
C ALA A 61 -1.92 -4.56 -7.83
N THR A 62 -1.46 -3.87 -8.88
CA THR A 62 -0.80 -2.57 -8.79
C THR A 62 -1.68 -1.42 -9.27
N ASP A 63 -2.48 -1.61 -10.32
CA ASP A 63 -3.31 -0.57 -10.91
C ASP A 63 -4.36 -1.16 -11.89
N GLN A 64 -5.14 -0.28 -12.53
CA GLN A 64 -6.08 -0.59 -13.60
C GLN A 64 -5.98 0.41 -14.75
N PHE A 65 -6.36 -0.01 -15.96
CA PHE A 65 -6.54 0.89 -17.10
C PHE A 65 -7.66 0.41 -18.03
N THR A 66 -8.11 1.30 -18.92
CA THR A 66 -9.09 0.97 -19.95
C THR A 66 -8.42 0.79 -21.30
N LEU A 67 -8.59 -0.38 -21.92
CA LEU A 67 -8.14 -0.68 -23.27
C LEU A 67 -9.33 -0.62 -24.25
N LYS A 68 -9.18 0.12 -25.34
CA LYS A 68 -10.18 0.18 -26.41
C LYS A 68 -9.83 -0.82 -27.52
N ILE A 69 -10.76 -1.69 -27.87
CA ILE A 69 -10.59 -2.69 -28.92
C ILE A 69 -11.58 -2.39 -30.04
N TRP A 70 -11.09 -1.86 -31.15
CA TRP A 70 -11.90 -1.45 -32.30
C TRP A 70 -12.33 -2.65 -33.15
N GLU A 71 -13.50 -2.59 -33.82
CA GLU A 71 -14.04 -3.71 -34.64
C GLU A 71 -13.09 -4.25 -35.71
N ASN A 72 -12.17 -3.42 -36.20
CA ASN A 72 -11.25 -3.75 -37.28
C ASN A 72 -9.97 -4.42 -36.79
N LEU A 73 -9.79 -4.53 -35.46
CA LEU A 73 -8.66 -5.24 -34.87
C LEU A 73 -8.93 -6.75 -34.85
N PRO A 74 -7.93 -7.60 -35.17
CA PRO A 74 -8.08 -9.07 -35.13
C PRO A 74 -8.59 -9.62 -33.79
N GLN A 75 -8.26 -8.93 -32.69
CA GLN A 75 -8.59 -9.31 -31.32
C GLN A 75 -10.06 -9.06 -30.97
N PHE A 76 -10.81 -8.30 -31.77
CA PHE A 76 -12.16 -7.86 -31.41
C PHE A 76 -13.11 -9.03 -31.11
N ARG A 77 -13.14 -10.04 -31.98
CA ARG A 77 -14.07 -11.18 -31.80
C ARG A 77 -13.69 -12.06 -30.61
N SER A 78 -12.40 -12.40 -30.49
CA SER A 78 -11.93 -13.21 -29.36
C SER A 78 -12.13 -12.47 -28.04
N ALA A 79 -11.89 -11.16 -28.00
CA ALA A 79 -12.16 -10.32 -26.84
C ALA A 79 -13.65 -10.29 -26.48
N GLN A 80 -14.55 -10.18 -27.46
CA GLN A 80 -15.99 -10.15 -27.22
C GLN A 80 -16.54 -11.42 -26.56
N GLU A 81 -15.91 -12.57 -26.81
CA GLU A 81 -16.31 -13.88 -26.27
C GLU A 81 -15.75 -14.16 -24.86
N LEU A 82 -14.85 -13.32 -24.35
CA LEU A 82 -14.25 -13.51 -23.03
C LEU A 82 -15.25 -13.18 -21.91
N PRO A 83 -15.36 -14.04 -20.88
CA PRO A 83 -16.17 -13.72 -19.71
C PRO A 83 -15.54 -12.58 -18.90
N GLU A 84 -16.37 -11.86 -18.16
CA GLU A 84 -15.87 -11.01 -17.07
C GLU A 84 -15.07 -11.88 -16.07
N ASN A 85 -14.07 -11.28 -15.43
CA ASN A 85 -13.09 -11.93 -14.57
C ASN A 85 -12.09 -12.86 -15.29
N ALA A 86 -12.08 -12.89 -16.64
CA ALA A 86 -11.08 -13.63 -17.39
C ALA A 86 -9.66 -13.14 -17.09
N PHE A 87 -8.74 -14.09 -16.95
CA PHE A 87 -7.32 -13.86 -16.73
C PHE A 87 -6.57 -13.98 -18.06
N LEU A 88 -5.91 -12.90 -18.46
CA LEU A 88 -5.26 -12.78 -19.76
C LEU A 88 -3.80 -12.36 -19.61
N ARG A 89 -2.97 -12.84 -20.53
CA ARG A 89 -1.68 -12.21 -20.85
C ARG A 89 -1.84 -11.43 -22.13
N LEU A 90 -1.59 -10.12 -22.07
CA LEU A 90 -1.53 -9.24 -23.24
C LEU A 90 -0.05 -9.00 -23.55
N SER A 91 0.35 -9.15 -24.80
CA SER A 91 1.75 -9.00 -25.23
C SER A 91 1.79 -8.11 -26.45
N GLY A 92 2.55 -7.02 -26.38
CA GLY A 92 2.65 -6.11 -27.51
C GLY A 92 3.41 -4.82 -27.25
N ASP A 93 3.26 -3.92 -28.22
CA ASP A 93 3.81 -2.57 -28.23
C ASP A 93 2.77 -1.60 -27.66
N TRP A 94 3.02 -1.09 -26.46
CA TRP A 94 2.12 -0.22 -25.70
C TRP A 94 2.55 1.23 -25.80
N THR A 95 1.59 2.12 -26.02
CA THR A 95 1.79 3.57 -25.99
C THR A 95 0.88 4.19 -24.94
N GLN A 96 1.22 5.37 -24.47
CA GLN A 96 0.41 6.12 -23.53
C GLN A 96 0.30 7.59 -23.98
N ASN A 97 -0.92 8.11 -23.97
CA ASN A 97 -1.21 9.52 -24.21
C ASN A 97 -2.27 10.03 -23.22
N GLN A 98 -2.79 11.24 -23.43
CA GLN A 98 -3.83 11.85 -22.58
C GLN A 98 -5.13 11.03 -22.43
N TYR A 99 -5.36 10.03 -23.31
CA TYR A 99 -6.52 9.14 -23.27
C TYR A 99 -6.23 7.80 -22.58
N GLY A 100 -5.00 7.58 -22.09
CA GLY A 100 -4.56 6.36 -21.42
C GLY A 100 -3.63 5.49 -22.28
N ILE A 101 -3.49 4.23 -21.87
CA ILE A 101 -2.69 3.21 -22.55
C ILE A 101 -3.46 2.69 -23.78
N ASP A 102 -2.74 2.52 -24.89
CA ASP A 102 -3.25 1.87 -26.10
C ASP A 102 -2.22 0.88 -26.68
N GLY A 103 -2.70 -0.16 -27.35
CA GLY A 103 -1.87 -1.20 -27.95
C GLY A 103 -1.74 -1.01 -29.46
N VAL A 104 -0.51 -0.77 -29.95
CA VAL A 104 -0.24 -0.56 -31.38
C VAL A 104 -0.16 -1.90 -32.13
N ARG A 105 0.63 -2.84 -31.61
CA ARG A 105 0.75 -4.20 -32.11
C ARG A 105 0.77 -5.14 -30.92
N TRP A 106 -0.34 -5.83 -30.69
CA TRP A 106 -0.47 -6.68 -29.51
C TRP A 106 -1.32 -7.91 -29.82
N ASP A 107 -1.26 -8.87 -28.93
CA ASP A 107 -2.15 -10.03 -28.91
C ASP A 107 -2.54 -10.37 -27.47
N LEU A 108 -3.58 -11.17 -27.30
CA LEU A 108 -4.06 -11.64 -26.01
C LEU A 108 -4.22 -13.14 -26.02
N ARG A 109 -3.94 -13.75 -24.86
CA ARG A 109 -4.29 -15.15 -24.61
C ARG A 109 -4.81 -15.35 -23.19
N PRO A 110 -5.67 -16.35 -22.97
CA PRO A 110 -5.97 -16.83 -21.63
C PRO A 110 -4.71 -17.31 -20.89
N MET A 111 -4.68 -17.09 -19.59
CA MET A 111 -3.68 -17.67 -18.69
C MET A 111 -4.08 -19.09 -18.27
N ASN A 112 -3.09 -19.95 -18.01
CA ASN A 112 -3.35 -21.25 -17.38
C ASN A 112 -3.39 -21.12 -15.84
N GLN A 113 -3.83 -22.17 -15.13
CA GLN A 113 -4.01 -22.12 -13.68
C GLN A 113 -2.73 -21.71 -12.92
N SER A 114 -1.57 -22.24 -13.30
CA SER A 114 -0.28 -21.91 -12.65
C SER A 114 0.10 -20.44 -12.84
N GLU A 115 -0.18 -19.89 -14.03
CA GLU A 115 0.01 -18.46 -14.30
C GLU A 115 -0.95 -17.60 -13.47
N ILE A 116 -2.21 -18.01 -13.35
CA ILE A 116 -3.23 -17.32 -12.53
C ILE A 116 -2.82 -17.32 -11.05
N ASP A 117 -2.42 -18.47 -10.51
CA ASP A 117 -2.00 -18.59 -9.11
C ASP A 117 -0.78 -17.70 -8.82
N SER A 118 0.20 -17.70 -9.72
CA SER A 118 1.36 -16.81 -9.61
C SER A 118 0.97 -15.33 -9.72
N PHE A 119 0.00 -14.99 -10.57
CA PHE A 119 -0.45 -13.61 -10.76
C PHE A 119 -1.23 -13.09 -9.54
N LEU A 120 -2.17 -13.88 -9.03
CA LEU A 120 -2.96 -13.57 -7.82
C LEU A 120 -2.12 -13.46 -6.55
N SER A 121 -0.92 -14.03 -6.54
CA SER A 121 0.01 -13.94 -5.42
C SER A 121 0.82 -12.64 -5.41
N GLY A 122 0.64 -11.75 -6.39
CA GLY A 122 1.37 -10.50 -6.52
C GLY A 122 2.74 -10.63 -7.20
N ASP A 123 3.42 -9.50 -7.38
CA ASP A 123 4.80 -9.48 -7.88
C ASP A 123 5.76 -10.21 -6.91
N PRO A 124 6.93 -10.67 -7.37
CA PRO A 124 7.82 -11.48 -6.55
C PRO A 124 8.26 -10.84 -5.23
N GLU A 125 8.47 -9.52 -5.20
CA GLU A 125 8.96 -8.81 -4.02
C GLU A 125 7.83 -8.63 -2.99
N THR A 126 6.66 -8.19 -3.43
CA THR A 126 5.46 -8.08 -2.59
C THR A 126 5.08 -9.44 -2.02
N ARG A 127 5.03 -10.49 -2.85
CA ARG A 127 4.71 -11.85 -2.41
C ARG A 127 5.68 -12.35 -1.33
N PHE A 128 6.98 -12.17 -1.56
CA PHE A 128 7.99 -12.57 -0.60
C PHE A 128 7.82 -11.85 0.75
N THR A 129 7.54 -10.54 0.70
CA THR A 129 7.29 -9.71 1.89
C THR A 129 6.06 -10.21 2.63
N GLN A 130 4.92 -10.38 1.96
CA GLN A 130 3.67 -10.85 2.56
C GLN A 130 3.78 -12.27 3.15
N ASP A 131 4.51 -13.18 2.50
CA ASP A 131 4.76 -14.51 3.05
C ASP A 131 5.65 -14.47 4.30
N SER A 132 6.63 -13.56 4.34
CA SER A 132 7.47 -13.32 5.52
C SER A 132 6.66 -12.69 6.66
N ASP A 133 5.84 -11.71 6.35
CA ASP A 133 4.93 -11.04 7.28
C ASP A 133 3.91 -12.01 7.87
N TRP A 134 3.33 -12.87 7.05
CA TRP A 134 2.43 -13.92 7.53
C TRP A 134 3.14 -14.88 8.50
N LYS A 135 4.36 -15.34 8.16
CA LYS A 135 5.16 -16.19 9.07
C LYS A 135 5.43 -15.47 10.40
N GLU A 136 5.67 -14.17 10.36
CA GLU A 136 5.90 -13.37 11.56
C GLU A 136 4.64 -13.26 12.43
N ILE A 137 3.46 -13.03 11.83
CA ILE A 137 2.17 -13.05 12.54
C ILE A 137 1.97 -14.41 13.23
N LEU A 138 2.19 -15.51 12.51
CA LEU A 138 2.09 -16.86 13.08
C LEU A 138 3.07 -17.09 14.23
N ARG A 139 4.30 -16.58 14.11
CA ARG A 139 5.33 -16.69 15.14
C ARG A 139 4.97 -15.89 16.39
N LEU A 140 4.53 -14.65 16.21
CA LEU A 140 4.21 -13.73 17.31
C LEU A 140 2.96 -14.19 18.06
N THR A 141 1.91 -14.63 17.37
CA THR A 141 0.71 -15.20 18.01
C THR A 141 1.01 -16.48 18.78
N LYS A 142 1.88 -17.36 18.27
CA LYS A 142 2.37 -18.54 19.02
C LYS A 142 3.19 -18.18 20.25
N SER A 143 3.85 -17.02 20.24
CA SER A 143 4.67 -16.54 21.37
C SER A 143 3.86 -15.95 22.53
N ILE A 144 2.55 -15.76 22.36
CA ILE A 144 1.65 -15.27 23.41
C ILE A 144 1.67 -16.27 24.58
N SER A 145 1.91 -15.77 25.78
CA SER A 145 1.95 -16.57 27.01
C SER A 145 0.55 -16.83 27.58
N ASP A 146 -0.34 -15.83 27.55
CA ASP A 146 -1.74 -15.98 27.96
C ASP A 146 -2.45 -17.03 27.07
N PRO A 147 -2.86 -18.17 27.64
CA PRO A 147 -3.41 -19.27 26.85
C PRO A 147 -4.75 -18.92 26.20
N ARG A 148 -5.51 -17.98 26.75
CA ARG A 148 -6.82 -17.55 26.23
C ARG A 148 -6.62 -16.76 24.95
N LEU A 149 -5.75 -15.75 25.01
CA LEU A 149 -5.41 -14.92 23.84
C LEU A 149 -4.74 -15.74 22.75
N ARG A 150 -3.82 -16.65 23.10
CA ARG A 150 -3.18 -17.55 22.13
C ARG A 150 -4.20 -18.44 21.43
N THR A 151 -5.15 -19.02 22.19
CA THR A 151 -6.20 -19.89 21.64
C THR A 151 -7.14 -19.09 20.73
N LEU A 152 -7.50 -17.87 21.12
CA LEU A 152 -8.32 -16.98 20.31
C LEU A 152 -7.64 -16.64 18.97
N CYS A 153 -6.37 -16.22 19.01
CA CYS A 153 -5.58 -15.94 17.80
C CYS A 153 -5.50 -17.19 16.90
N GLN A 154 -5.26 -18.37 17.48
CA GLN A 154 -5.21 -19.62 16.72
C GLN A 154 -6.55 -19.89 16.01
N ARG A 155 -7.67 -19.79 16.71
CA ARG A 155 -9.01 -20.01 16.12
C ARG A 155 -9.30 -19.03 14.98
N PHE A 156 -8.94 -17.76 15.14
CA PHE A 156 -9.07 -16.77 14.09
C PHE A 156 -8.23 -17.14 12.86
N ILE A 157 -6.95 -17.46 13.05
CA ILE A 157 -6.03 -17.84 11.97
C ILE A 157 -6.55 -19.08 11.23
N GLU A 158 -7.03 -20.10 11.94
CA GLU A 158 -7.53 -21.34 11.33
C GLU A 158 -8.79 -21.12 10.48
N ARG A 159 -9.71 -20.25 10.93
CA ARG A 159 -10.98 -20.02 10.24
C ARG A 159 -10.91 -18.94 9.16
N HIS A 160 -10.09 -17.92 9.37
CA HIS A 160 -10.09 -16.71 8.56
C HIS A 160 -8.73 -16.40 7.91
N GLY A 161 -7.70 -17.20 8.14
CA GLY A 161 -6.34 -16.92 7.68
C GLY A 161 -6.21 -16.72 6.17
N GLU A 162 -6.87 -17.56 5.35
CA GLU A 162 -6.83 -17.40 3.89
C GLU A 162 -7.53 -16.12 3.41
N GLN A 163 -8.67 -15.77 4.02
CA GLN A 163 -9.38 -14.52 3.72
C GLN A 163 -8.52 -13.31 4.14
N PHE A 164 -8.00 -13.34 5.36
CA PHE A 164 -7.13 -12.31 5.94
C PHE A 164 -5.88 -12.05 5.07
N ARG A 165 -5.25 -13.11 4.54
CA ARG A 165 -4.10 -13.02 3.62
C ARG A 165 -4.42 -12.35 2.28
N ARG A 166 -5.69 -12.15 1.96
CA ARG A 166 -6.15 -11.53 0.73
C ARG A 166 -6.76 -10.16 0.97
N THR A 167 -7.14 -9.82 2.20
CA THR A 167 -7.72 -8.53 2.58
C THR A 167 -6.70 -7.38 2.47
N ALA A 168 -7.13 -6.22 2.00
CA ALA A 168 -6.33 -4.98 2.08
C ALA A 168 -6.55 -4.26 3.41
N ALA A 169 -5.55 -3.49 3.86
CA ALA A 169 -5.73 -2.64 5.04
C ALA A 169 -6.59 -1.41 4.73
N ALA A 170 -6.63 -0.93 3.49
CA ALA A 170 -7.54 0.16 3.11
C ALA A 170 -8.00 -0.01 1.65
N ARG A 171 -9.04 0.75 1.26
CA ARG A 171 -9.46 0.81 -0.16
C ARG A 171 -8.54 1.65 -1.03
N LYS A 172 -7.83 2.65 -0.45
CA LYS A 172 -7.05 3.63 -1.24
C LYS A 172 -5.73 4.09 -0.62
N ASN A 173 -5.65 4.28 0.70
CA ASN A 173 -4.59 5.12 1.26
C ASN A 173 -3.32 4.39 1.73
N HIS A 174 -3.42 3.36 2.57
CA HIS A 174 -2.28 2.61 3.10
C HIS A 174 -2.52 1.12 2.90
N HIS A 175 -1.51 0.40 2.43
CA HIS A 175 -1.59 -1.03 2.12
C HIS A 175 -2.87 -1.40 1.34
N ALA A 176 -3.24 -0.57 0.36
CA ALA A 176 -4.47 -0.68 -0.42
C ALA A 176 -4.32 -1.68 -1.58
N ARG A 177 -3.96 -2.91 -1.24
CA ARG A 177 -3.67 -4.00 -2.16
C ARG A 177 -4.02 -5.35 -1.54
N ARG A 178 -4.20 -6.36 -2.38
CA ARG A 178 -4.40 -7.75 -1.93
C ARG A 178 -3.25 -8.17 -1.00
N GLY A 179 -3.60 -8.64 0.19
CA GLY A 179 -2.64 -9.02 1.24
C GLY A 179 -2.04 -7.86 2.03
N GLY A 180 -2.45 -6.62 1.76
CA GLY A 180 -1.95 -5.44 2.47
C GLY A 180 -2.27 -5.44 3.97
N LEU A 181 -3.35 -6.12 4.40
CA LEU A 181 -3.65 -6.24 5.84
C LEU A 181 -2.61 -7.09 6.58
N VAL A 182 -2.00 -8.08 5.91
CA VAL A 182 -0.90 -8.88 6.48
C VAL A 182 0.34 -8.04 6.70
N GLU A 183 0.70 -7.21 5.72
CA GLU A 183 1.85 -6.29 5.81
C GLU A 183 1.68 -5.35 7.01
N HIS A 184 0.53 -4.69 7.07
CA HIS A 184 0.14 -3.75 8.11
C HIS A 184 0.21 -4.39 9.50
N VAL A 185 -0.49 -5.51 9.71
CA VAL A 185 -0.55 -6.20 11.01
C VAL A 185 0.83 -6.72 11.43
N ALA A 186 1.62 -7.28 10.51
CA ALA A 186 2.96 -7.76 10.85
C ALA A 186 3.89 -6.61 11.28
N GLN A 187 3.84 -5.48 10.57
CA GLN A 187 4.64 -4.31 10.90
C GLN A 187 4.22 -3.69 12.24
N MET A 188 2.91 -3.59 12.51
CA MET A 188 2.39 -3.18 13.81
C MET A 188 2.84 -4.11 14.94
N MET A 189 2.82 -5.43 14.74
CA MET A 189 3.27 -6.38 15.76
C MET A 189 4.78 -6.27 16.04
N ARG A 190 5.60 -5.99 15.03
CA ARG A 190 7.04 -5.68 15.21
C ARG A 190 7.22 -4.39 16.01
N CYS A 191 6.48 -3.34 15.67
CA CYS A 191 6.48 -2.07 16.42
C CYS A 191 6.06 -2.29 17.88
N ALA A 192 5.02 -3.08 18.13
CA ALA A 192 4.59 -3.44 19.48
C ALA A 192 5.68 -4.18 20.26
N CYS A 193 6.39 -5.14 19.64
CA CYS A 193 7.50 -5.83 20.28
C CYS A 193 8.65 -4.87 20.62
N ALA A 194 8.95 -3.90 19.76
CA ALA A 194 9.96 -2.88 20.05
C ALA A 194 9.51 -1.95 21.18
N ILE A 195 8.28 -1.44 21.15
CA ILE A 195 7.73 -0.50 22.13
C ILE A 195 7.62 -1.17 23.52
N THR A 196 7.20 -2.43 23.58
CA THR A 196 7.11 -3.19 24.84
C THR A 196 8.48 -3.51 25.45
N SER A 197 9.57 -3.45 24.67
CA SER A 197 10.93 -3.52 25.22
C SER A 197 11.37 -2.25 25.97
N VAL A 198 10.73 -1.11 25.66
CA VAL A 198 10.97 0.18 26.32
C VAL A 198 9.98 0.38 27.47
N TYR A 199 8.69 0.22 27.20
CA TYR A 199 7.61 0.34 28.18
C TYR A 199 7.21 -1.05 28.69
N SER A 200 8.06 -1.63 29.54
CA SER A 200 7.90 -3.02 30.02
C SER A 200 6.66 -3.27 30.87
N SER A 201 5.93 -2.23 31.27
CA SER A 201 4.64 -2.34 31.96
C SER A 201 3.47 -2.63 31.02
N LEU A 202 3.64 -2.46 29.70
CA LEU A 202 2.60 -2.78 28.72
C LEU A 202 2.38 -4.29 28.65
N ASN A 203 1.12 -4.71 28.59
CA ASN A 203 0.80 -6.11 28.34
C ASN A 203 1.05 -6.48 26.88
N ARG A 204 2.23 -7.06 26.61
CA ARG A 204 2.65 -7.49 25.27
C ARG A 204 1.67 -8.47 24.62
N ASP A 205 1.20 -9.45 25.38
CA ASP A 205 0.31 -10.51 24.86
C ASP A 205 -1.02 -9.93 24.40
N LEU A 206 -1.61 -9.05 25.22
CA LEU A 206 -2.82 -8.32 24.88
C LEU A 206 -2.60 -7.40 23.66
N LEU A 207 -1.46 -6.72 23.58
CA LEU A 207 -1.17 -5.83 22.46
C LEU A 207 -0.98 -6.59 21.13
N VAL A 208 -0.26 -7.71 21.14
CA VAL A 208 -0.12 -8.58 19.96
C VAL A 208 -1.46 -9.15 19.53
N ALA A 209 -2.28 -9.64 20.46
CA ALA A 209 -3.62 -10.11 20.14
C ALA A 209 -4.52 -8.96 19.62
N GLY A 210 -4.51 -7.81 20.30
CA GLY A 210 -5.24 -6.61 19.89
C GLY A 210 -4.90 -6.17 18.48
N ILE A 211 -3.62 -6.17 18.10
CA ILE A 211 -3.17 -5.85 16.75
C ILE A 211 -3.65 -6.88 15.71
N LEU A 212 -3.74 -8.17 16.04
CA LEU A 212 -4.33 -9.14 15.11
C LEU A 212 -5.81 -8.84 14.82
N PHE A 213 -6.53 -8.38 15.85
CA PHE A 213 -8.00 -8.21 15.80
C PHE A 213 -8.46 -6.78 15.49
N HIS A 214 -7.63 -5.75 15.61
CA HIS A 214 -8.07 -4.35 15.53
C HIS A 214 -8.87 -4.07 14.25
N ASP A 215 -8.42 -4.63 13.13
CA ASP A 215 -8.98 -4.46 11.80
C ASP A 215 -9.54 -5.74 11.19
N CYS A 216 -9.81 -6.78 12.00
CA CYS A 216 -10.31 -8.05 11.45
C CYS A 216 -11.71 -7.91 10.79
N GLY A 217 -12.46 -6.84 11.10
CA GLY A 217 -13.70 -6.53 10.39
C GLY A 217 -13.51 -6.11 8.93
N LYS A 218 -12.28 -5.74 8.52
CA LYS A 218 -11.96 -5.46 7.09
C LYS A 218 -12.12 -6.70 6.21
N LEU A 219 -12.26 -7.89 6.80
CA LEU A 219 -12.59 -9.11 6.08
C LEU A 219 -13.93 -9.02 5.33
N TRP A 220 -14.84 -8.15 5.79
CA TRP A 220 -16.10 -7.87 5.11
C TRP A 220 -16.03 -6.62 4.22
N GLU A 221 -15.17 -5.64 4.53
CA GLU A 221 -15.12 -4.39 3.74
C GLU A 221 -14.16 -4.42 2.54
N ASN A 222 -12.99 -5.04 2.73
CA ASN A 222 -11.80 -4.84 1.89
C ASN A 222 -11.19 -6.18 1.42
N THR A 223 -11.98 -7.26 1.48
CA THR A 223 -11.55 -8.58 1.04
C THR A 223 -11.57 -8.70 -0.47
N TYR A 224 -10.52 -9.32 -1.00
CA TYR A 224 -10.50 -9.76 -2.38
C TYR A 224 -11.07 -11.17 -2.52
N PRO A 225 -11.81 -11.46 -3.60
CA PRO A 225 -12.26 -12.81 -3.90
C PRO A 225 -11.05 -13.73 -4.09
N GLU A 226 -11.27 -15.04 -4.05
CA GLU A 226 -10.17 -16.01 -4.24
C GLU A 226 -9.49 -15.77 -5.58
N THR A 227 -10.33 -15.49 -6.59
CA THR A 227 -9.98 -15.32 -8.00
C THR A 227 -10.26 -13.89 -8.48
N GLY A 228 -9.57 -12.89 -7.93
CA GLY A 228 -9.57 -11.56 -8.55
C GLY A 228 -8.92 -10.41 -7.78
N PHE A 229 -8.90 -9.26 -8.44
CA PHE A 229 -8.30 -7.99 -8.00
C PHE A 229 -9.31 -6.86 -7.76
N THR A 230 -10.61 -7.17 -7.77
CA THR A 230 -11.65 -6.21 -7.39
C THR A 230 -12.22 -6.57 -6.03
N GLN A 231 -12.27 -5.58 -5.14
CA GLN A 231 -12.98 -5.69 -3.87
C GLN A 231 -14.48 -5.53 -4.15
N PRO A 232 -15.29 -6.59 -4.02
CA PRO A 232 -16.73 -6.45 -4.10
C PRO A 232 -17.24 -5.63 -2.92
N TYR A 233 -18.38 -4.95 -3.12
CA TYR A 233 -19.13 -4.37 -2.01
C TYR A 233 -19.86 -5.48 -1.26
N ASP A 234 -19.76 -5.44 0.07
CA ASP A 234 -20.43 -6.36 1.00
C ASP A 234 -21.48 -5.59 1.81
N MET A 235 -22.67 -6.16 1.98
CA MET A 235 -23.77 -5.44 2.61
C MET A 235 -23.46 -5.13 4.09
N GLU A 236 -22.98 -6.12 4.83
CA GLU A 236 -22.62 -5.98 6.24
C GLU A 236 -21.46 -5.01 6.42
N GLY A 237 -20.42 -5.11 5.57
CA GLY A 237 -19.32 -4.16 5.51
C GLY A 237 -19.79 -2.72 5.32
N GLU A 238 -20.65 -2.46 4.33
CA GLU A 238 -21.15 -1.11 4.02
C GLU A 238 -22.12 -0.56 5.08
N MET A 239 -22.88 -1.43 5.76
CA MET A 239 -23.86 -1.00 6.77
C MET A 239 -23.25 -0.78 8.15
N LEU A 240 -22.28 -1.60 8.55
CA LEU A 240 -21.76 -1.62 9.92
C LEU A 240 -20.33 -1.06 10.04
N GLY A 241 -19.52 -1.23 9.00
CA GLY A 241 -18.10 -0.92 9.02
C GLY A 241 -17.24 -1.94 9.77
N HIS A 242 -15.92 -1.86 9.63
CA HIS A 242 -15.01 -2.87 10.21
C HIS A 242 -14.97 -2.88 11.73
N ILE A 243 -15.11 -1.75 12.42
CA ILE A 243 -14.96 -1.75 13.89
C ILE A 243 -16.06 -2.58 14.57
N PRO A 244 -17.37 -2.35 14.32
CA PRO A 244 -18.42 -3.18 14.91
C PRO A 244 -18.33 -4.65 14.50
N LEU A 245 -17.97 -4.92 13.24
CA LEU A 245 -17.79 -6.29 12.74
C LEU A 245 -16.63 -7.00 13.42
N GLY A 246 -15.50 -6.31 13.63
CA GLY A 246 -14.34 -6.86 14.32
C GLY A 246 -14.62 -7.16 15.80
N ILE A 247 -15.34 -6.26 16.48
CA ILE A 247 -15.82 -6.49 17.85
C ILE A 247 -16.72 -7.73 17.90
N ASN A 248 -17.67 -7.84 16.96
CA ASN A 248 -18.59 -8.97 16.89
C ASN A 248 -17.84 -10.30 16.68
N LEU A 249 -16.92 -10.34 15.70
CA LEU A 249 -16.12 -11.53 15.43
C LEU A 249 -15.29 -11.95 16.65
N ALA A 250 -14.57 -11.03 17.26
CA ALA A 250 -13.74 -11.32 18.44
C ALA A 250 -14.59 -11.81 19.62
N ALA A 251 -15.75 -11.19 19.87
CA ALA A 251 -16.66 -11.59 20.92
C ALA A 251 -17.30 -12.97 20.68
N GLN A 252 -17.63 -13.29 19.43
CA GLN A 252 -18.16 -14.59 19.04
C GLN A 252 -17.10 -15.68 19.25
N LEU A 253 -15.90 -15.51 18.67
CA LEU A 253 -14.81 -16.47 18.82
C LEU A 253 -14.42 -16.68 20.29
N TRP A 254 -14.47 -15.61 21.10
CA TRP A 254 -14.26 -15.71 22.53
C TRP A 254 -15.32 -16.57 23.22
N SER A 255 -16.61 -16.29 22.98
CA SER A 255 -17.71 -17.05 23.59
C SER A 255 -17.61 -18.53 23.23
N GLU A 256 -17.39 -18.84 21.95
CA GLU A 256 -17.25 -20.21 21.48
C GLU A 256 -16.07 -20.96 22.09
N MET A 257 -14.92 -20.30 22.35
CA MET A 257 -13.79 -20.98 22.99
C MET A 257 -13.99 -21.19 24.49
N MET A 258 -14.81 -20.38 25.15
CA MET A 258 -15.13 -20.55 26.57
C MET A 258 -16.09 -21.74 26.82
N GLU A 259 -16.76 -22.24 25.79
CA GLU A 259 -17.58 -23.46 25.86
C GLU A 259 -16.74 -24.75 25.81
N ASP A 260 -15.48 -24.68 25.40
CA ASP A 260 -14.57 -25.83 25.36
C ASP A 260 -14.28 -26.38 26.77
N ASP A 261 -14.12 -27.70 26.89
CA ASP A 261 -13.66 -28.30 28.15
C ASP A 261 -12.31 -27.75 28.63
N LYS A 262 -11.43 -27.34 27.71
CA LYS A 262 -10.13 -26.72 28.02
C LYS A 262 -10.26 -25.35 28.69
N ALA A 263 -11.38 -24.65 28.51
CA ALA A 263 -11.58 -23.34 29.12
C ALA A 263 -11.66 -23.41 30.65
N LYS A 264 -12.04 -24.57 31.21
CA LYS A 264 -12.05 -24.84 32.66
C LYS A 264 -10.65 -24.70 33.28
N ASP A 265 -9.60 -24.94 32.51
CA ASP A 265 -8.22 -24.76 32.97
C ASP A 265 -7.88 -23.27 33.21
N TRP A 266 -8.73 -22.35 32.73
CA TRP A 266 -8.51 -20.90 32.80
C TRP A 266 -9.26 -20.22 33.94
N ASP A 267 -10.15 -20.92 34.65
CA ASP A 267 -11.01 -20.36 35.71
C ASP A 267 -10.20 -19.72 36.85
N ASN A 268 -8.98 -20.20 37.08
CA ASN A 268 -8.08 -19.73 38.14
C ASN A 268 -6.97 -18.79 37.64
N LEU A 269 -6.98 -18.40 36.37
CA LEU A 269 -5.99 -17.47 35.82
C LEU A 269 -6.33 -16.02 36.19
N TYR A 270 -5.28 -15.23 36.43
CA TYR A 270 -5.37 -13.80 36.63
C TYR A 270 -4.62 -13.07 35.50
N PRO A 271 -5.14 -11.96 34.94
CA PRO A 271 -6.47 -11.36 35.20
C PRO A 271 -7.62 -12.28 34.79
N LEU A 272 -8.84 -11.99 35.27
CA LEU A 272 -10.01 -12.83 34.99
C LEU A 272 -10.33 -12.84 33.50
N SER A 273 -10.92 -13.94 33.01
CA SER A 273 -11.21 -14.10 31.57
C SER A 273 -12.11 -12.99 31.02
N ASP A 274 -13.09 -12.54 31.79
CA ASP A 274 -13.96 -11.42 31.38
C ASP A 274 -13.21 -10.09 31.29
N GLU A 275 -12.21 -9.86 32.14
CA GLU A 275 -11.35 -8.66 32.10
C GLU A 275 -10.47 -8.68 30.85
N VAL A 276 -9.87 -9.83 30.52
CA VAL A 276 -9.10 -9.98 29.28
C VAL A 276 -9.98 -9.74 28.06
N ARG A 277 -11.18 -10.33 28.05
CA ARG A 277 -12.14 -10.16 26.96
C ARG A 277 -12.48 -8.70 26.74
N ILE A 278 -12.90 -7.98 27.78
CA ILE A 278 -13.34 -6.60 27.62
C ILE A 278 -12.19 -5.68 27.23
N HIS A 279 -10.96 -5.94 27.69
CA HIS A 279 -9.77 -5.21 27.26
C HIS A 279 -9.47 -5.43 25.77
N LEU A 280 -9.57 -6.67 25.27
CA LEU A 280 -9.39 -6.95 23.84
C LEU A 280 -10.46 -6.23 23.00
N LEU A 281 -11.73 -6.32 23.38
CA LEU A 281 -12.81 -5.64 22.66
C LEU A 281 -12.64 -4.12 22.68
N HIS A 282 -12.11 -3.56 23.78
CA HIS A 282 -11.78 -2.15 23.88
C HIS A 282 -10.64 -1.75 22.92
N LEU A 283 -9.59 -2.56 22.81
CA LEU A 283 -8.52 -2.33 21.82
C LEU A 283 -9.09 -2.21 20.40
N ILE A 284 -10.01 -3.09 20.02
CA ILE A 284 -10.69 -3.03 18.72
C ILE A 284 -11.57 -1.78 18.63
N ALA A 285 -12.36 -1.47 19.66
CA ALA A 285 -13.29 -0.33 19.64
C ALA A 285 -12.60 1.05 19.61
N SER A 286 -11.36 1.14 20.06
CA SER A 286 -10.67 2.42 20.27
C SER A 286 -9.43 2.66 19.43
N HIS A 287 -9.07 1.74 18.53
CA HIS A 287 -7.82 1.82 17.79
C HIS A 287 -7.68 3.07 16.88
N HIS A 288 -8.79 3.60 16.34
CA HIS A 288 -8.75 4.86 15.59
C HIS A 288 -8.44 6.07 16.48
N GLY A 289 -8.51 5.94 17.81
CA GLY A 289 -8.00 6.91 18.79
C GLY A 289 -8.87 8.13 19.05
N THR A 290 -9.67 8.56 18.07
CA THR A 290 -10.54 9.74 18.16
C THR A 290 -11.88 9.49 17.47
N TYR A 291 -12.94 10.14 17.97
CA TYR A 291 -14.27 10.11 17.36
C TYR A 291 -14.25 10.63 15.91
N GLU A 292 -13.39 11.60 15.61
CA GLU A 292 -13.26 12.17 14.25
C GLU A 292 -12.78 11.15 13.22
N PHE A 293 -12.01 10.14 13.66
CA PHE A 293 -11.56 9.05 12.81
C PHE A 293 -12.56 7.90 12.77
N GLY A 294 -13.74 8.04 13.41
CA GLY A 294 -14.79 7.03 13.40
C GLY A 294 -14.70 6.01 14.54
N SER A 295 -13.82 6.23 15.53
CA SER A 295 -13.72 5.33 16.69
C SER A 295 -14.98 5.42 17.57
N PRO A 296 -15.68 4.33 17.90
CA PRO A 296 -16.83 4.35 18.81
C PRO A 296 -16.44 4.58 20.28
N ALA A 297 -15.18 4.34 20.64
CA ALA A 297 -14.61 4.62 21.96
C ALA A 297 -13.24 5.28 21.84
N LEU A 298 -12.86 6.08 22.84
CA LEU A 298 -11.50 6.62 22.96
C LEU A 298 -10.60 5.64 23.70
N PRO A 299 -9.28 5.61 23.43
CA PRO A 299 -8.33 4.81 24.19
C PRO A 299 -8.40 5.12 25.69
N ARG A 300 -8.49 4.08 26.53
CA ARG A 300 -8.58 4.23 28.01
C ARG A 300 -7.55 3.40 28.78
N THR A 301 -6.66 2.72 28.07
CA THR A 301 -5.58 1.94 28.66
C THR A 301 -4.27 2.26 27.94
N PRO A 302 -3.11 2.04 28.59
CA PRO A 302 -1.81 2.19 27.95
C PRO A 302 -1.68 1.36 26.66
N GLU A 303 -2.22 0.15 26.62
CA GLU A 303 -2.23 -0.71 25.43
C GLU A 303 -3.08 -0.11 24.31
N ALA A 304 -4.23 0.50 24.63
CA ALA A 304 -5.08 1.14 23.62
C ALA A 304 -4.40 2.37 23.01
N ILE A 305 -3.73 3.18 23.84
CA ILE A 305 -2.93 4.33 23.38
C ILE A 305 -1.77 3.85 22.50
N ALA A 306 -1.06 2.82 22.94
CA ALA A 306 0.05 2.25 22.17
C ALA A 306 -0.44 1.72 20.81
N LEU A 307 -1.51 0.93 20.79
CA LEU A 307 -2.07 0.37 19.56
C LEU A 307 -2.49 1.48 18.59
N HIS A 308 -3.22 2.50 19.06
CA HIS A 308 -3.60 3.64 18.22
C HIS A 308 -2.40 4.31 17.55
N HIS A 309 -1.34 4.59 18.32
CA HIS A 309 -0.17 5.24 17.75
C HIS A 309 0.65 4.32 16.83
N ILE A 310 0.68 3.02 17.09
CA ILE A 310 1.33 2.03 16.24
C ILE A 310 0.61 1.95 14.88
N ASP A 311 -0.72 1.82 14.89
CA ASP A 311 -1.58 1.83 13.71
C ASP A 311 -1.31 3.09 12.86
N ASN A 312 -1.43 4.25 13.50
CA ASN A 312 -1.26 5.55 12.83
C ASN A 312 0.17 5.76 12.29
N LEU A 313 1.19 5.28 13.00
CA LEU A 313 2.58 5.31 12.54
C LEU A 313 2.75 4.51 11.25
N ASP A 314 2.24 3.28 11.24
CA ASP A 314 2.37 2.37 10.10
C ASP A 314 1.62 2.92 8.87
N ALA A 315 0.36 3.32 9.05
CA ALA A 315 -0.47 3.89 8.00
C ALA A 315 0.18 5.13 7.35
N LYS A 316 0.71 6.07 8.16
CA LYS A 316 1.38 7.27 7.65
C LYS A 316 2.71 6.94 6.97
N TYR A 317 3.48 6.00 7.52
CA TYR A 317 4.75 5.61 6.93
C TYR A 317 4.55 5.00 5.54
N GLU A 318 3.57 4.10 5.38
CA GLU A 318 3.24 3.53 4.09
C GLU A 318 2.69 4.58 3.11
N MET A 319 1.84 5.52 3.56
CA MET A 319 1.39 6.63 2.73
C MET A 319 2.56 7.48 2.22
N PHE A 320 3.56 7.78 3.07
CA PHE A 320 4.77 8.49 2.63
C PHE A 320 5.56 7.68 1.61
N LYS A 321 5.77 6.38 1.86
CA LYS A 321 6.49 5.49 0.93
C LYS A 321 5.83 5.46 -0.45
N GLN A 322 4.50 5.33 -0.49
CA GLN A 322 3.73 5.34 -1.75
C GLN A 322 3.79 6.71 -2.43
N ALA A 323 3.60 7.79 -1.66
CA ALA A 323 3.61 9.14 -2.20
C ALA A 323 4.97 9.53 -2.81
N TYR A 324 6.10 9.15 -2.21
CA TYR A 324 7.42 9.39 -2.82
C TYR A 324 7.61 8.67 -4.18
N ALA A 325 6.88 7.59 -4.44
CA ALA A 325 6.99 6.85 -5.69
C ALA A 325 6.19 7.47 -6.84
N VAL A 326 5.17 8.30 -6.54
CA VAL A 326 4.20 8.77 -7.55
C VAL A 326 3.99 10.28 -7.57
N ALA A 327 4.34 10.99 -6.50
CA ALA A 327 4.11 12.43 -6.39
C ALA A 327 5.02 13.20 -7.36
N PRO A 328 4.47 14.12 -8.18
CA PRO A 328 5.29 14.98 -9.03
C PRO A 328 6.24 15.85 -8.21
N GLU A 329 7.49 15.98 -8.67
CA GLU A 329 8.44 16.94 -8.10
C GLU A 329 8.08 18.36 -8.56
N ILE A 330 7.85 19.26 -7.61
CA ILE A 330 7.46 20.67 -7.86
C ILE A 330 8.62 21.64 -7.66
N ALA A 331 9.64 21.23 -6.92
CA ALA A 331 10.92 21.91 -6.76
C ALA A 331 11.96 20.87 -6.33
N PRO A 332 13.28 21.12 -6.46
CA PRO A 332 14.30 20.14 -6.10
C PRO A 332 14.12 19.57 -4.68
N GLY A 333 13.85 18.27 -4.59
CA GLY A 333 13.60 17.52 -3.36
C GLY A 333 12.23 17.75 -2.72
N ILE A 334 11.32 18.49 -3.35
CA ILE A 334 9.97 18.81 -2.88
C ILE A 334 8.95 18.24 -3.87
N HIS A 335 8.09 17.36 -3.37
CA HIS A 335 7.03 16.73 -4.16
C HIS A 335 5.65 17.23 -3.73
N GLU A 336 4.72 17.27 -4.68
CA GLU A 336 3.35 17.70 -4.45
C GLU A 336 2.66 16.86 -3.38
N LYS A 337 1.97 17.52 -2.44
CA LYS A 337 1.16 16.90 -1.40
C LYS A 337 0.21 15.84 -1.96
N GLN A 338 0.25 14.65 -1.36
CA GLN A 338 -0.68 13.54 -1.67
C GLN A 338 -1.69 13.38 -0.54
N PHE A 339 -2.98 13.42 -0.84
CA PHE A 339 -4.02 13.16 0.16
C PHE A 339 -3.90 11.71 0.70
N PRO A 340 -4.04 11.47 2.02
CA PRO A 340 -4.42 12.40 3.09
C PRO A 340 -3.23 13.02 3.86
N LEU A 341 -2.00 12.91 3.37
CA LEU A 341 -0.84 13.57 4.01
C LEU A 341 -1.07 15.09 4.02
N PRO A 342 -0.77 15.80 5.12
CA PRO A 342 -1.21 17.18 5.30
C PRO A 342 -0.34 18.22 4.57
N ALA A 343 0.86 17.86 4.11
CA ALA A 343 1.85 18.78 3.56
C ALA A 343 2.52 18.22 2.30
N ASN A 344 3.21 19.11 1.57
CA ASN A 344 4.13 18.70 0.50
C ASN A 344 5.20 17.77 1.07
N LEU A 345 5.64 16.82 0.27
CA LEU A 345 6.64 15.85 0.68
C LEU A 345 8.03 16.42 0.45
N VAL A 346 8.93 16.20 1.39
CA VAL A 346 10.34 16.60 1.26
C VAL A 346 11.19 15.36 1.34
N ALA A 347 12.10 15.18 0.38
CA ALA A 347 12.98 14.02 0.33
C ALA A 347 13.71 13.82 1.68
N PRO A 348 13.68 12.62 2.27
CA PRO A 348 14.35 12.35 3.53
C PRO A 348 15.87 12.37 3.35
N LEU A 349 16.60 12.58 4.46
CA LEU A 349 18.05 12.48 4.45
C LEU A 349 18.50 11.08 4.02
N ALA A 350 19.53 11.02 3.20
CA ALA A 350 20.23 9.76 2.95
C ALA A 350 20.83 9.22 4.26
N HIS A 351 20.89 7.90 4.38
CA HIS A 351 21.58 7.28 5.51
C HIS A 351 23.06 7.68 5.48
N PHE A 352 23.60 8.05 6.65
CA PHE A 352 25.03 8.24 6.77
C PHE A 352 25.73 6.90 6.48
N PRO A 353 26.68 6.84 5.54
CA PRO A 353 27.35 5.59 5.21
C PRO A 353 28.08 5.08 6.44
N ARG A 354 27.67 3.92 6.96
CA ARG A 354 28.40 3.25 8.03
C ARG A 354 29.62 2.59 7.41
N THR A 355 30.81 3.17 7.61
CA THR A 355 32.06 2.43 7.38
C THR A 355 32.07 1.25 8.34
N HIS A 356 31.82 0.05 7.82
CA HIS A 356 32.05 -1.18 8.56
C HIS A 356 33.55 -1.35 8.75
N THR A 357 34.14 -0.71 9.77
CA THR A 357 35.40 -1.19 10.37
C THR A 357 35.06 -2.40 11.22
N LEU A 358 34.79 -3.53 10.57
CA LEU A 358 35.09 -4.82 11.16
C LEU A 358 36.60 -4.96 11.07
N ALA A 359 37.25 -4.88 12.22
CA ALA A 359 38.62 -5.34 12.37
C ALA A 359 38.65 -6.86 12.16
N GLU A 360 38.77 -7.29 10.91
CA GLU A 360 39.27 -8.61 10.56
C GLU A 360 40.62 -8.46 9.87
N GLY A 361 41.52 -9.36 10.23
CA GLY A 361 42.95 -9.17 10.13
C GLY A 361 43.49 -9.06 8.71
N ASN A 362 44.47 -8.17 8.59
CA ASN A 362 45.68 -8.33 7.80
C ASN A 362 45.52 -8.82 6.35
N SER A 363 45.26 -7.87 5.45
CA SER A 363 45.87 -7.88 4.12
C SER A 363 46.11 -6.44 3.67
N GLU A 364 47.36 -6.15 3.33
CA GLU A 364 47.84 -4.82 2.91
C GLU A 364 47.13 -4.35 1.63
N PRO A 365 46.84 -3.04 1.47
CA PRO A 365 46.30 -2.54 0.23
C PRO A 365 47.43 -2.36 -0.80
N VAL A 366 47.26 -2.98 -1.96
CA VAL A 366 48.04 -2.69 -3.17
C VAL A 366 47.65 -1.30 -3.65
N VAL A 367 48.62 -0.40 -3.70
CA VAL A 367 48.49 0.96 -4.24
C VAL A 367 48.53 0.87 -5.77
N GLU A 368 47.44 1.23 -6.45
CA GLU A 368 47.42 1.45 -7.89
C GLU A 368 47.43 2.96 -8.14
N GLU A 369 48.55 3.47 -8.68
CA GLU A 369 48.76 4.88 -9.00
C GLU A 369 47.86 5.32 -10.16
N THR A 370 46.96 6.28 -9.93
CA THR A 370 46.29 7.04 -10.99
C THR A 370 46.91 8.43 -11.11
N LYS A 371 47.38 8.75 -12.32
CA LYS A 371 47.98 10.05 -12.70
C LYS A 371 46.92 11.16 -12.71
N PRO A 372 47.29 12.43 -12.42
CA PRO A 372 46.34 13.54 -12.43
C PRO A 372 46.12 14.07 -13.86
N GLU A 373 44.86 14.25 -14.23
CA GLU A 373 44.44 15.00 -15.41
C GLU A 373 44.57 16.52 -15.16
N GLN A 374 44.96 17.24 -16.22
CA GLN A 374 45.30 18.66 -16.22
C GLN A 374 44.05 19.55 -16.16
N GLU A 375 44.02 20.49 -15.22
CA GLU A 375 43.04 21.57 -15.17
C GLU A 375 43.19 22.53 -16.36
N GLY A 376 42.10 22.72 -17.10
CA GLY A 376 41.95 23.72 -18.15
C GLY A 376 41.57 25.09 -17.58
N ILE A 377 42.42 26.07 -17.82
CA ILE A 377 42.31 27.48 -17.46
C ILE A 377 41.15 28.16 -18.21
N LEU A 378 40.23 28.81 -17.50
CA LEU A 378 39.25 29.77 -18.05
C LEU A 378 39.74 31.21 -17.78
N PRO A 379 39.69 32.13 -18.78
CA PRO A 379 40.15 33.51 -18.59
C PRO A 379 39.06 34.42 -17.98
N PRO A 380 39.44 35.57 -17.39
CA PRO A 380 38.55 36.40 -16.59
C PRO A 380 37.64 37.28 -17.45
N LYS A 381 36.39 37.47 -17.00
CA LYS A 381 35.44 38.46 -17.55
C LYS A 381 35.88 39.88 -17.16
N LYS A 382 35.82 40.79 -18.14
CA LYS A 382 36.08 42.23 -17.99
C LYS A 382 34.86 42.94 -17.41
N ASP A 383 35.12 43.84 -16.47
CA ASP A 383 34.21 44.88 -15.98
C ASP A 383 34.04 46.03 -16.98
N GLU A 384 32.85 46.65 -16.94
CA GLU A 384 32.51 48.10 -17.10
C GLU A 384 31.11 48.28 -17.72
N PRO A 385 30.41 49.43 -17.52
CA PRO A 385 30.14 50.13 -16.26
C PRO A 385 28.65 50.53 -16.11
N VAL A 386 28.33 51.07 -14.93
CA VAL A 386 27.03 51.59 -14.48
C VAL A 386 26.61 52.84 -15.27
N ALA A 387 25.30 52.95 -15.58
CA ALA A 387 24.65 54.20 -15.96
C ALA A 387 23.43 54.46 -15.06
N VAL A 388 23.42 55.65 -14.45
CA VAL A 388 22.38 56.21 -13.60
C VAL A 388 21.49 57.10 -14.46
N SER A 389 20.17 57.04 -14.26
CA SER A 389 19.26 58.16 -14.53
C SER A 389 18.03 58.10 -13.61
N GLU A 390 17.98 59.08 -12.69
CA GLU A 390 16.78 59.68 -12.05
C GLU A 390 15.79 60.14 -13.14
N GLU A 391 14.49 60.40 -12.98
CA GLU A 391 13.46 60.64 -11.94
C GLU A 391 12.12 60.42 -12.73
N SER A 392 10.96 60.03 -12.20
CA SER A 392 10.01 60.78 -11.38
C SER A 392 8.69 60.00 -11.36
N ASP A 393 8.00 59.94 -10.22
CA ASP A 393 6.65 60.51 -10.00
C ASP A 393 5.89 59.72 -8.92
N ALA A 394 5.14 60.47 -8.12
CA ALA A 394 4.57 60.09 -6.85
C ALA A 394 3.23 59.35 -6.98
N SER A 395 2.96 58.45 -6.04
CA SER A 395 1.63 58.27 -5.45
C SER A 395 1.76 57.57 -4.10
N GLU A 396 1.41 58.31 -3.05
CA GLU A 396 1.11 57.80 -1.71
C GLU A 396 -0.10 56.87 -1.80
N ASP A 397 -0.06 55.73 -1.10
CA ASP A 397 -1.23 55.10 -0.51
C ASP A 397 -0.79 54.24 0.68
N GLU A 398 -1.50 54.45 1.78
CA GLU A 398 -1.30 53.92 3.13
C GLU A 398 -1.58 52.42 3.20
N GLU A 399 -0.74 51.64 3.88
CA GLU A 399 -1.13 50.31 4.40
C GLU A 399 -0.74 50.18 5.87
N ASP A 400 -1.77 49.85 6.66
CA ASP A 400 -1.78 49.67 8.10
C ASP A 400 -0.83 48.55 8.58
N ASP A 401 0.10 48.91 9.47
CA ASP A 401 0.84 47.97 10.32
C ASP A 401 -0.09 47.46 11.45
N GLU A 402 -0.77 46.33 11.25
CA GLU A 402 -1.36 45.57 12.37
C GLU A 402 -0.29 44.70 13.05
N GLU A 403 0.15 45.19 14.21
CA GLU A 403 0.92 44.47 15.23
C GLU A 403 0.26 43.13 15.60
N ILE A 404 0.90 42.01 15.26
CA ILE A 404 0.54 40.68 15.77
C ILE A 404 1.01 40.57 17.25
N PRO A 405 0.13 40.44 18.25
CA PRO A 405 0.58 40.28 19.62
C PRO A 405 1.07 38.85 19.85
N ARG A 406 2.38 38.71 20.08
CA ARG A 406 3.02 37.47 20.57
C ARG A 406 2.64 37.23 22.03
N ALA A 407 1.58 36.47 22.28
CA ALA A 407 1.34 35.90 23.61
C ALA A 407 2.19 34.64 23.81
N PRO A 408 2.89 34.45 24.95
CA PRO A 408 3.64 33.24 25.24
C PRO A 408 2.70 32.07 25.60
N PHE A 409 3.05 30.89 25.09
CA PHE A 409 2.39 29.60 25.34
C PHE A 409 2.34 29.28 26.86
N ASN A 410 1.15 29.28 27.44
CA ASN A 410 0.88 28.87 28.82
C ASN A 410 0.39 27.42 28.85
N GLY A 411 1.29 26.48 29.12
CA GLY A 411 1.04 25.03 29.07
C GLY A 411 0.06 24.48 30.11
N GLU A 412 -1.22 24.86 30.05
CA GLU A 412 -2.28 24.21 30.79
C GLU A 412 -2.96 23.13 29.93
N LEU A 413 -2.64 21.88 30.26
CA LEU A 413 -3.42 20.71 29.86
C LEU A 413 -4.73 20.73 30.66
N LEU A 414 -5.86 20.96 29.98
CA LEU A 414 -7.18 20.75 30.56
C LEU A 414 -7.51 19.24 30.50
N PHE A 415 -7.88 18.73 31.67
CA PHE A 415 -8.07 17.34 32.08
C PHE A 415 -8.94 16.45 31.19
#